data_AF-A0A239N161-F1
#
_entry.id   AF-A0A239N161-F1
#
_cell.length_a   1.000
_cell.length_b   1.000
_cell.length_c   1.000
_cell.angle_alpha   90.00
_cell.angle_beta   90.00
_cell.angle_gamma   90.00
#
_symmetry.space_group_name_H-M   'P 1'
#
loop_
_entity.id
_entity.type
_entity.pdbx_description
1 polymer ?
#
loop_
_entity_poly.entity_id
_entity_poly.type
_entity_poly.pdbx_seq_one_letter_code
_entity_poly.pdbx_strand_id
1 'polypeptide(L)'
;MFGRLGAPEILLILVVVLLLFGAKRLPDMARSFGQSLRILRSETKAMRADDGDEAASPAPAPALATGDGTPHAASEAVAADAPHRR
;
A
#
# COMPACT_ATOMS: atom_id res chain seq x y z
N MET A 1 -37.98 -1.94 -9.36
CA MET A 1 -37.33 -0.67 -9.75
C MET A 1 -36.01 -0.43 -9.00
N PHE A 2 -35.18 -1.47 -8.75
CA PHE A 2 -33.93 -1.38 -7.97
C PHE A 2 -32.72 -2.04 -8.68
N GLY A 3 -32.81 -2.20 -10.00
CA GLY A 3 -31.78 -2.86 -10.83
C GLY A 3 -30.86 -1.91 -11.57
N ARG A 4 -30.65 -0.69 -11.04
CA ARG A 4 -29.83 0.37 -11.66
C ARG A 4 -28.76 0.90 -10.72
N LEU A 5 -28.35 0.16 -9.69
CA LEU A 5 -27.02 0.38 -9.09
C LEU A 5 -26.05 -0.48 -9.90
N GLY A 6 -25.82 -0.07 -11.13
CA GLY A 6 -24.87 -0.72 -12.01
C GLY A 6 -23.47 -0.12 -11.84
N ALA A 7 -22.57 -0.55 -12.71
CA ALA A 7 -21.25 0.06 -12.86
C ALA A 7 -21.27 1.60 -13.03
N PRO A 8 -22.24 2.25 -13.73
CA PRO A 8 -22.17 3.70 -13.93
C PRO A 8 -22.41 4.51 -12.64
N GLU A 9 -23.27 4.06 -11.73
CA GLU A 9 -23.52 4.75 -10.46
C GLU A 9 -22.29 4.68 -9.54
N ILE A 10 -21.62 3.53 -9.50
CA ILE A 10 -20.36 3.36 -8.75
C ILE A 10 -19.28 4.29 -9.32
N LEU A 11 -19.19 4.39 -10.65
CA LEU A 11 -18.24 5.29 -11.30
C LEU A 11 -18.53 6.76 -10.96
N LEU A 12 -19.80 7.17 -10.94
CA LEU A 12 -20.19 8.53 -10.57
C LEU A 12 -19.81 8.86 -9.12
N ILE A 13 -20.07 7.95 -8.18
CA ILE A 13 -19.65 8.11 -6.77
C ILE A 13 -18.12 8.21 -6.68
N LEU A 14 -17.39 7.34 -7.40
CA LEU A 14 -15.94 7.35 -7.43
C LEU A 14 -15.40 8.71 -7.92
N VAL A 15 -15.99 9.26 -9.00
CA VAL A 15 -15.63 10.60 -9.50
C VAL A 15 -15.83 11.66 -8.42
N VAL A 16 -16.98 11.66 -7.74
CA VAL A 16 -17.25 12.62 -6.65
C VAL A 16 -16.20 12.47 -5.53
N VAL A 17 -15.92 11.26 -5.08
CA VAL A 17 -14.89 11.00 -4.05
C VAL A 17 -13.51 11.48 -4.52
N LEU A 18 -13.14 11.26 -5.78
CA LEU A 18 -11.88 11.75 -6.35
C LEU A 18 -11.82 13.28 -6.38
N LEU A 19 -12.93 13.98 -6.60
CA LEU A 19 -12.98 15.44 -6.55
C LEU A 19 -12.79 15.96 -5.11
N LEU A 20 -13.39 15.30 -4.13
CA LEU A 20 -13.33 15.71 -2.71
C LEU A 20 -11.96 15.40 -2.08
N PHE A 21 -11.47 14.17 -2.29
CA PHE A 21 -10.24 13.69 -1.66
C PHE A 21 -9.01 13.90 -2.55
N GLY A 22 -9.18 13.97 -3.87
CA GLY A 22 -8.09 14.06 -4.84
C GLY A 22 -7.57 12.70 -5.31
N ALA A 23 -7.14 12.62 -6.57
CA ALA A 23 -6.63 11.39 -7.21
C ALA A 23 -5.42 10.76 -6.50
N LYS A 24 -4.64 11.56 -5.75
CA LYS A 24 -3.45 11.09 -5.01
C LYS A 24 -3.78 10.60 -3.60
N ARG A 25 -4.86 11.07 -2.95
CA ARG A 25 -5.17 10.70 -1.55
C ARG A 25 -5.90 9.37 -1.43
N LEU A 26 -6.78 9.05 -2.36
CA LEU A 26 -7.48 7.76 -2.37
C LEU A 26 -6.51 6.56 -2.40
N PRO A 27 -5.52 6.48 -3.32
CA PRO A 27 -4.57 5.38 -3.33
C PRO A 27 -3.62 5.40 -2.12
N ASP A 28 -3.26 6.58 -1.63
CA ASP A 28 -2.36 6.73 -0.47
C ASP A 28 -3.02 6.20 0.81
N MET A 29 -4.27 6.60 1.06
CA MET A 29 -5.08 6.06 2.16
C MET A 29 -5.34 4.57 1.99
N ALA A 30 -5.68 4.10 0.78
CA ALA A 30 -5.87 2.67 0.55
C ALA A 30 -4.60 1.85 0.81
N ARG A 31 -3.41 2.39 0.49
CA ARG A 31 -2.12 1.73 0.78
C ARG A 31 -1.86 1.62 2.29
N SER A 32 -2.04 2.70 3.06
CA SER A 32 -1.82 2.66 4.52
C SER A 32 -2.84 1.78 5.24
N PHE A 33 -4.14 1.89 4.90
CA PHE A 33 -5.19 1.03 5.44
C PHE A 33 -5.01 -0.43 5.03
N GLY A 34 -4.58 -0.68 3.79
CA GLY A 34 -4.28 -2.02 3.28
C GLY A 34 -3.11 -2.69 4.01
N GLN A 35 -2.09 -1.93 4.39
CA GLN A 35 -0.97 -2.44 5.18
C GLN A 35 -1.42 -2.88 6.58
N SER A 36 -2.25 -2.07 7.26
CA SER A 36 -2.85 -2.48 8.54
C SER A 36 -3.70 -3.74 8.36
N LEU A 37 -4.65 -3.74 7.42
CA LEU A 37 -5.51 -4.90 7.16
C LEU A 37 -4.71 -6.16 6.78
N ARG A 38 -3.56 -6.03 6.12
CA ARG A 38 -2.69 -7.16 5.78
C ARG A 38 -2.13 -7.82 7.02
N ILE A 39 -1.63 -7.04 7.99
CA ILE A 39 -1.08 -7.56 9.26
C ILE A 39 -2.19 -8.29 10.04
N LEU A 40 -3.35 -7.64 10.19
CA LEU A 40 -4.51 -8.24 10.84
C LEU A 40 -4.97 -9.52 10.13
N ARG A 41 -5.00 -9.52 8.78
CA ARG A 41 -5.38 -10.70 7.99
C ARG A 41 -4.38 -11.84 8.12
N SER A 42 -3.08 -11.57 8.21
CA SER A 42 -2.07 -12.62 8.40
C SER A 42 -2.17 -13.26 9.78
N GLU A 43 -2.36 -12.46 10.82
CA GLU A 43 -2.53 -12.98 12.18
C GLU A 43 -3.85 -13.77 12.30
N THR A 44 -4.96 -13.21 11.79
CA THR A 44 -6.26 -13.90 11.79
C THR A 44 -6.22 -15.18 10.96
N LYS A 45 -5.48 -15.21 9.84
CA LYS A 45 -5.32 -16.41 9.02
C LYS A 45 -4.50 -17.48 9.75
N ALA A 46 -3.44 -17.10 10.46
CA ALA A 46 -2.65 -18.03 11.26
C ALA A 46 -3.50 -18.68 12.37
N MET A 47 -4.34 -17.89 13.05
CA MET A 47 -5.29 -18.42 14.04
C MET A 47 -6.31 -19.39 13.43
N ARG A 48 -6.86 -19.06 12.25
CA ARG A 48 -7.82 -19.95 11.56
C ARG A 48 -7.18 -21.19 10.96
N ALA A 49 -5.88 -21.15 10.64
CA ALA A 49 -5.16 -22.29 10.11
C ALA A 49 -4.89 -23.35 11.21
N ASP A 50 -4.68 -22.93 12.46
CA ASP A 50 -4.51 -23.83 13.61
C ASP A 50 -5.79 -24.57 14.00
N ASP A 51 -6.98 -24.01 13.69
CA ASP A 51 -8.29 -24.61 14.01
C ASP A 51 -8.83 -25.59 12.93
N GLY A 52 -8.03 -25.93 11.90
CA GLY A 52 -8.27 -27.11 11.08
C GLY A 52 -9.06 -26.94 9.78
N ASP A 53 -8.70 -25.97 8.92
CA ASP A 53 -9.17 -25.94 7.53
C ASP A 53 -8.07 -25.44 6.57
N GLU A 54 -7.28 -26.39 6.05
CA GLU A 54 -6.36 -26.19 4.92
C GLU A 54 -7.19 -26.11 3.63
N ALA A 55 -7.71 -24.93 3.31
CA ALA A 55 -8.33 -24.69 2.01
C ALA A 55 -7.93 -23.33 1.40
N ALA A 56 -7.26 -23.44 0.25
CA ALA A 56 -7.05 -22.45 -0.80
C ALA A 56 -6.05 -21.31 -0.52
N SER A 57 -4.79 -21.60 -0.82
CA SER A 57 -3.92 -20.64 -1.49
C SER A 57 -4.50 -20.33 -2.88
N PRO A 58 -4.55 -19.05 -3.26
CA PRO A 58 -3.70 -18.68 -4.38
C PRO A 58 -2.74 -17.60 -3.91
N ALA A 59 -1.45 -17.85 -4.10
CA ALA A 59 -0.47 -16.77 -4.12
C ALA A 59 -0.83 -15.82 -5.27
N PRO A 60 -0.88 -14.49 -5.03
CA PRO A 60 -0.56 -13.54 -6.06
C PRO A 60 0.86 -13.03 -5.79
N ALA A 61 1.85 -13.65 -6.42
CA ALA A 61 3.07 -12.94 -6.77
C ALA A 61 2.80 -12.15 -8.08
N PRO A 62 3.67 -11.23 -8.49
CA PRO A 62 4.00 -9.92 -7.91
C PRO A 62 3.77 -8.81 -8.95
N ALA A 63 3.35 -7.59 -8.59
CA ALA A 63 3.47 -6.45 -9.50
C ALA A 63 3.45 -5.08 -8.80
N LEU A 64 4.65 -4.51 -8.67
CA LEU A 64 5.00 -3.13 -9.02
C LEU A 64 4.18 -1.98 -8.42
N ALA A 65 4.74 -1.30 -7.42
CA ALA A 65 4.94 0.15 -7.48
C ALA A 65 5.80 0.62 -6.30
N THR A 66 7.08 0.77 -6.58
CA THR A 66 8.03 1.69 -5.95
C THR A 66 7.34 2.92 -5.36
N GLY A 67 7.63 3.18 -4.10
CA GLY A 67 7.36 4.43 -3.42
C GLY A 67 8.50 4.67 -2.44
N ASP A 68 9.73 4.70 -2.97
CA ASP A 68 10.91 5.13 -2.24
C ASP A 68 10.72 6.62 -1.92
N GLY A 69 10.09 6.88 -0.79
CA GLY A 69 9.90 8.20 -0.20
C GLY A 69 10.98 8.42 0.84
N THR A 70 12.07 9.03 0.39
CA THR A 70 13.17 9.62 1.19
C THR A 70 12.64 10.26 2.48
N PRO A 71 13.25 9.99 3.66
CA PRO A 71 14.39 10.81 4.07
C PRO A 71 15.42 10.09 4.96
N HIS A 72 16.65 9.90 4.46
CA HIS A 72 17.83 9.87 5.32
C HIS A 72 18.80 10.95 4.84
N ALA A 73 18.50 12.17 5.27
CA ALA A 73 19.50 13.21 5.43
C ALA A 73 20.18 12.99 6.79
N ALA A 74 21.51 13.18 6.81
CA ALA A 74 22.42 13.27 7.96
C ALA A 74 23.14 11.99 8.43
N SER A 75 24.48 12.11 8.57
CA SER A 75 25.50 11.10 8.93
C SER A 75 25.92 10.25 7.71
N GLU A 76 27.09 10.29 7.08
CA GLU A 76 28.48 10.56 7.49
C GLU A 76 29.29 10.81 6.19
N ALA A 77 29.80 12.03 5.97
CA ALA A 77 30.86 12.26 4.97
C ALA A 77 31.66 13.57 5.19
N VAL A 78 31.66 14.10 6.42
CA VAL A 78 32.70 15.04 6.88
C VAL A 78 33.67 14.25 7.75
N ALA A 79 34.71 13.71 7.12
CA ALA A 79 36.00 13.34 7.72
C ALA A 79 36.97 13.09 6.56
N ALA A 80 37.77 14.09 6.19
CA ALA A 80 39.23 14.05 6.36
C ALA A 80 39.90 13.00 5.43
N ASP A 81 40.70 13.34 4.43
CA ASP A 81 42.03 13.95 4.57
C ASP A 81 42.63 14.07 3.14
N ALA A 82 42.70 15.29 2.60
CA ALA A 82 43.93 16.08 2.39
C ALA A 82 44.71 15.83 1.07
N PRO A 83 45.17 16.91 0.38
CA PRO A 83 45.94 16.84 -0.85
C PRO A 83 47.45 16.80 -0.55
N HIS A 84 48.21 15.92 -1.21
CA HIS A 84 49.68 16.03 -1.24
C HIS A 84 50.24 15.89 -2.65
N ARG A 85 50.66 17.05 -3.19
CA ARG A 85 51.66 17.17 -4.24
C ARG A 85 52.98 16.50 -3.82
N ARG A 86 53.63 15.83 -4.77
CA ARG A 86 55.09 15.85 -4.94
C ARG A 86 55.40 16.66 -6.19
#